data_AF-A0A132B1B3-F1
#
_entry.id   AF-A0A132B1B3-F1
#
_cell.length_a   1.000
_cell.length_b   1.000
_cell.length_c   1.000
_cell.angle_alpha   90.00
_cell.angle_beta   90.00
_cell.angle_gamma   90.00
#
_symmetry.space_group_name_H-M   'P 1'
#
loop_
_entity.id
_entity.type
_entity.pdbx_description
1 polymer ?
#
loop_
_entity_poly.entity_id
_entity_poly.type
_entity_poly.pdbx_seq_one_letter_code
_entity_poly.pdbx_strand_id
1 'polypeptide(L)'
;MLRVATVDSFQGEEAKIVIVSLVRSNKEKKVGFLRTTNRINVLLSRAQHGIYLISNTDTYSNVPMWTQVLRMLQATDFVGKAFGLCCPRDVDTEMQAFEPIDFEKLSPEGRCQLPCDQRLTECGHRCQANCHSENLHRIFECPQPCQRLHSPCNHSCQKQTCGKDCGPCMIRQNNIRLPCTYSKDDVLCHQTLNLSRIDCSVPVQKQLPDCNHIIEVPCSRDMASSPFSCPTACRIDLACGHRCPGTCGQCYRKDANDQPVVKHASCTKVCSRRLGTCNHICRRVCHNGAEYGFCFSACEVRCSHSRCTLRCHQSCAPCIERCTQWRTVKLILYVARDLYSH
;
A
#
# COMPACT_ATOMS: atom_id res chain seq x y z
N MET A 1 -13.69 42.38 -9.46
CA MET A 1 -12.26 42.40 -9.84
C MET A 1 -11.62 43.61 -9.16
N LEU A 2 -10.53 43.42 -8.43
CA LEU A 2 -9.77 44.53 -7.82
C LEU A 2 -8.83 45.11 -8.88
N ARG A 3 -8.88 46.43 -9.09
CA ARG A 3 -8.01 47.14 -10.04
C ARG A 3 -7.22 48.19 -9.29
N VAL A 4 -5.91 48.22 -9.53
CA VAL A 4 -4.98 49.19 -8.94
C VAL A 4 -4.40 50.02 -10.08
N ALA A 5 -4.54 51.34 -9.99
CA ALA A 5 -4.07 52.28 -11.00
C ALA A 5 -3.68 53.61 -10.36
N THR A 6 -2.86 54.40 -11.05
CA THR A 6 -2.62 55.79 -10.67
C THR A 6 -3.83 56.66 -11.04
N VAL A 7 -3.92 57.86 -10.46
CA VAL A 7 -5.03 58.79 -10.73
C VAL A 7 -5.14 59.13 -12.22
N ASP A 8 -4.01 59.36 -12.90
CA ASP A 8 -4.01 59.71 -14.33
C ASP A 8 -4.46 58.53 -15.20
N SER A 9 -4.03 57.31 -14.88
CA SER A 9 -4.43 56.09 -15.60
C SER A 9 -5.86 55.63 -15.30
N PHE A 10 -6.53 56.28 -14.34
CA PHE A 10 -7.94 56.02 -13.99
C PHE A 10 -8.88 57.14 -14.45
N GLN A 11 -8.39 58.06 -15.28
CA GLN A 11 -9.19 59.16 -15.81
C GLN A 11 -10.28 58.64 -16.77
N GLY A 12 -11.51 59.13 -16.62
CA GLY A 12 -12.64 58.74 -17.45
C GLY A 12 -13.32 57.43 -17.03
N GLU A 13 -12.77 56.76 -16.02
CA GLU A 13 -13.37 55.56 -15.44
C GLU A 13 -14.08 55.84 -14.12
N GLU A 14 -14.93 54.92 -13.70
CA GLU A 14 -15.65 54.99 -12.43
C GLU A 14 -15.71 53.62 -11.77
N ALA A 15 -15.81 53.60 -10.43
CA ALA A 15 -16.01 52.37 -9.68
C ALA A 15 -17.04 52.58 -8.56
N LYS A 16 -17.74 51.50 -8.16
CA LYS A 16 -18.69 51.54 -7.04
C LYS A 16 -18.05 52.05 -5.76
N ILE A 17 -16.88 51.51 -5.42
CA ILE A 17 -16.10 51.94 -4.26
C ILE A 17 -14.67 52.23 -4.74
N VAL A 18 -14.11 53.36 -4.32
CA VAL A 18 -12.73 53.76 -4.64
C VAL A 18 -11.95 53.92 -3.34
N ILE A 19 -10.79 53.26 -3.25
CA ILE A 19 -9.85 53.43 -2.14
C ILE A 19 -8.64 54.18 -2.68
N VAL A 20 -8.34 55.33 -2.08
CA VAL A 20 -7.27 56.21 -2.53
C VAL A 20 -6.21 56.29 -1.43
N SER A 21 -4.97 55.93 -1.78
CA SER A 21 -3.80 56.27 -0.97
C SER A 21 -3.13 57.52 -1.54
N LEU A 22 -3.02 58.58 -0.73
CA LEU A 22 -2.31 59.80 -1.14
C LEU A 22 -0.78 59.67 -1.00
N VAL A 23 -0.31 58.63 -0.30
CA VAL A 23 1.09 58.20 -0.13
C VAL A 23 2.01 59.19 0.62
N ARG A 24 1.95 60.50 0.36
CA ARG A 24 2.89 61.46 0.93
C ARG A 24 2.59 61.70 2.42
N SER A 25 3.65 61.62 3.23
CA SER A 25 3.63 61.92 4.66
C SER A 25 4.98 62.55 5.02
N ASN A 26 5.02 63.86 5.26
CA ASN A 26 6.26 64.57 5.61
C ASN A 26 5.98 65.88 6.39
N LYS A 27 6.94 66.26 7.24
CA LYS A 27 6.85 67.49 8.06
C LYS A 27 6.94 68.78 7.25
N GLU A 28 7.52 68.72 6.05
CA GLU A 28 7.71 69.86 5.15
C GLU A 28 6.43 70.26 4.39
N LYS A 29 5.33 69.51 4.56
CA LYS A 29 4.05 69.72 3.87
C LYS A 29 4.17 69.72 2.34
N LYS A 30 5.11 68.94 1.81
CA LYS A 30 5.33 68.77 0.37
C LYS A 30 4.40 67.68 -0.17
N VAL A 31 3.35 68.12 -0.85
CA VAL A 31 2.35 67.25 -1.49
C VAL A 31 2.79 66.77 -2.88
N GLY A 32 3.64 67.54 -3.57
CA GLY A 32 4.10 67.24 -4.93
C GLY A 32 2.96 67.22 -5.94
N PHE A 33 2.82 66.09 -6.64
CA PHE A 33 1.97 65.91 -7.81
C PHE A 33 0.46 66.08 -7.58
N LEU A 34 0.00 65.96 -6.33
CA LEU A 34 -1.41 66.08 -5.92
C LEU A 34 -1.78 67.50 -5.46
N ARG A 35 -0.96 68.51 -5.78
CA ARG A 35 -1.25 69.92 -5.48
C ARG A 35 -2.27 70.55 -6.43
N THR A 36 -2.41 70.00 -7.65
CA THR A 36 -3.23 70.60 -8.71
C THR A 36 -4.71 70.25 -8.55
N THR A 37 -5.58 71.27 -8.54
CA THR A 37 -7.04 71.16 -8.40
C THR A 37 -7.66 70.14 -9.37
N ASN A 38 -7.25 70.15 -10.64
CA ASN A 38 -7.80 69.24 -11.66
C ASN A 38 -7.64 67.76 -11.27
N ARG A 39 -6.51 67.39 -10.67
CA ARG A 39 -6.27 66.01 -10.25
C ARG A 39 -7.06 65.62 -9.02
N ILE A 40 -7.24 66.55 -8.10
CA ILE A 40 -8.08 66.34 -6.92
C ILE A 40 -9.53 66.13 -7.36
N ASN A 41 -10.03 66.95 -8.30
CA ASN A 41 -11.37 66.79 -8.88
C ASN A 41 -11.54 65.45 -9.59
N VAL A 42 -10.58 65.06 -10.44
CA VAL A 42 -10.61 63.76 -11.11
C VAL A 42 -10.66 62.65 -10.06
N LEU A 43 -9.75 62.64 -9.09
CA LEU A 43 -9.68 61.61 -8.04
C LEU A 43 -10.98 61.49 -7.23
N LEU A 44 -11.54 62.61 -6.76
CA LEU A 44 -12.73 62.60 -5.89
C LEU A 44 -14.01 62.24 -6.64
N SER A 45 -14.06 62.41 -7.96
CA SER A 45 -15.24 62.12 -8.80
C SER A 45 -15.31 60.68 -9.33
N ARG A 46 -14.38 59.79 -8.95
CA ARG A 46 -14.32 58.42 -9.48
C ARG A 46 -15.26 57.42 -8.79
N ALA A 47 -15.74 57.76 -7.60
CA ALA A 47 -16.54 56.86 -6.77
C ALA A 47 -18.04 57.06 -7.00
N GLN A 48 -18.77 55.97 -7.25
CA GLN A 48 -20.23 56.02 -7.41
C GLN A 48 -20.97 55.89 -6.08
N HIS A 49 -20.52 55.00 -5.18
CA HIS A 49 -21.18 54.76 -3.89
C HIS A 49 -20.36 55.25 -2.69
N GLY A 50 -19.02 55.16 -2.75
CA GLY A 50 -18.19 55.55 -1.61
C GLY A 50 -16.71 55.67 -1.93
N ILE A 51 -16.03 56.56 -1.22
CA ILE A 51 -14.59 56.79 -1.33
C ILE A 51 -13.92 56.69 0.04
N TYR A 52 -12.81 55.97 0.11
CA TYR A 52 -11.94 55.91 1.28
C TYR A 52 -10.62 56.62 0.98
N LEU A 53 -10.27 57.65 1.75
CA LEU A 53 -9.06 58.44 1.57
C LEU A 53 -8.06 58.13 2.69
N ILE A 54 -6.92 57.54 2.33
CA ILE A 54 -5.82 57.22 3.23
C ILE A 54 -4.74 58.29 3.03
N SER A 55 -4.57 59.15 4.03
CA SER A 55 -3.65 60.30 3.93
C SER A 55 -3.11 60.77 5.27
N ASN A 56 -2.02 61.53 5.23
CA ASN A 56 -1.56 62.33 6.36
C ASN A 56 -2.14 63.74 6.25
N THR A 57 -3.09 64.09 7.10
CA THR A 57 -3.78 65.39 7.09
C THR A 57 -2.83 66.59 7.23
N ASP A 58 -1.77 66.46 8.02
CA ASP A 58 -0.80 67.54 8.26
C ASP A 58 0.01 67.87 7.00
N THR A 59 0.32 66.85 6.21
CA THR A 59 1.09 67.00 4.96
C THR A 59 0.29 67.76 3.90
N TYR A 60 -1.04 67.55 3.86
CA TYR A 60 -1.93 68.11 2.83
C TYR A 60 -2.59 69.43 3.25
N SER A 61 -2.42 69.86 4.50
CA SER A 61 -3.04 71.08 5.05
C SER A 61 -2.64 72.39 4.34
N ASN A 62 -1.58 72.38 3.54
CA ASN A 62 -1.06 73.55 2.81
C ASN A 62 -1.70 73.72 1.42
N VAL A 63 -2.55 72.79 0.98
CA VAL A 63 -3.24 72.90 -0.31
C VAL A 63 -4.69 73.32 -0.04
N PRO A 64 -5.12 74.53 -0.49
CA PRO A 64 -6.43 75.09 -0.11
C PRO A 64 -7.61 74.14 -0.38
N MET A 65 -7.60 73.46 -1.53
CA MET A 65 -8.65 72.51 -1.89
C MET A 65 -8.69 71.29 -0.97
N TRP A 66 -7.53 70.71 -0.61
CA TRP A 66 -7.49 69.59 0.34
C TRP A 66 -7.96 70.02 1.72
N THR A 67 -7.61 71.24 2.16
CA THR A 67 -8.12 71.79 3.42
C THR A 67 -9.65 71.93 3.42
N GLN A 68 -10.24 72.33 2.29
CA GLN A 68 -11.69 72.37 2.14
C GLN A 68 -12.31 70.96 2.22
N VAL A 69 -11.74 69.99 1.51
CA VAL A 69 -12.19 68.59 1.54
C VAL A 69 -12.09 68.01 2.97
N LEU A 70 -10.96 68.21 3.64
CA LEU A 70 -10.77 67.76 5.02
C LEU A 70 -11.77 68.37 5.98
N ARG A 71 -12.08 69.67 5.86
CA ARG A 71 -13.13 70.31 6.68
C ARG A 71 -14.51 69.70 6.44
N MET A 72 -14.86 69.40 5.19
CA MET A 72 -16.14 68.75 4.87
C MET A 72 -16.23 67.35 5.50
N LEU A 73 -15.14 66.58 5.44
CA LEU A 73 -15.07 65.25 6.05
C LEU A 73 -15.11 65.31 7.58
N GLN A 74 -14.43 66.29 8.19
CA GLN A 74 -14.45 66.49 9.64
C GLN A 74 -15.83 66.93 10.14
N ALA A 75 -16.53 67.78 9.40
CA ALA A 75 -17.87 68.24 9.77
C ALA A 75 -18.92 67.12 9.73
N THR A 76 -18.62 66.01 9.05
CA THR A 76 -19.48 64.83 8.91
C THR A 76 -19.00 63.63 9.72
N ASP A 77 -18.01 63.82 10.60
CA ASP A 77 -17.40 62.78 11.44
C ASP A 77 -16.83 61.58 10.66
N PHE A 78 -16.42 61.80 9.40
CA PHE A 78 -15.82 60.77 8.53
C PHE A 78 -14.30 60.77 8.56
N VAL A 79 -13.67 61.42 9.55
CA VAL A 79 -12.20 61.45 9.71
C VAL A 79 -11.80 60.70 10.96
N GLY A 80 -11.24 59.51 10.77
CA GLY A 80 -10.72 58.65 11.83
C GLY A 80 -9.25 58.30 11.67
N LYS A 81 -8.65 57.78 12.75
CA LYS A 81 -7.30 57.18 12.74
C LYS A 81 -7.31 55.67 12.56
N ALA A 82 -8.50 55.08 12.50
CA ALA A 82 -8.72 53.64 12.39
C ALA A 82 -9.81 53.35 11.35
N PHE A 83 -9.82 52.11 10.88
CA PHE A 83 -10.89 51.57 10.07
C PHE A 83 -11.88 50.83 10.97
N GLY A 84 -13.16 51.18 10.85
CA GLY A 84 -14.26 50.39 11.40
C GLY A 84 -14.42 49.09 10.63
N LEU A 85 -14.33 47.97 11.34
CA LEU A 85 -14.56 46.63 10.83
C LEU A 85 -15.80 46.06 11.51
N CYS A 86 -16.76 45.60 10.72
CA CYS A 86 -17.95 44.92 11.22
C CYS A 86 -18.02 43.50 10.68
N CYS A 87 -18.53 42.59 11.49
CA CYS A 87 -18.85 41.25 11.01
C CYS A 87 -20.23 41.28 10.35
N PRO A 88 -20.47 40.64 9.19
CA PRO A 88 -21.82 40.58 8.61
C PRO A 88 -22.86 39.91 9.53
N ARG A 89 -22.41 39.15 10.53
CA ARG A 89 -23.27 38.50 11.54
C ARG A 89 -23.58 39.42 12.73
N ASP A 90 -22.75 40.42 12.97
CA ASP A 90 -22.90 41.38 14.05
C ASP A 90 -22.40 42.73 13.53
N VAL A 91 -23.34 43.45 12.91
CA VAL A 91 -23.07 44.74 12.27
C VAL A 91 -23.00 45.88 13.28
N ASP A 92 -23.54 45.67 14.49
CA ASP A 92 -23.63 46.69 15.54
C ASP A 92 -22.32 46.78 16.33
N THR A 93 -21.54 45.69 16.40
CA THR A 93 -20.22 45.70 17.02
C THR A 93 -19.15 46.17 16.03
N GLU A 94 -18.79 47.45 16.10
CA GLU A 94 -17.68 48.02 15.33
C GLU A 94 -16.32 47.76 16.02
N MET A 95 -15.40 47.14 15.30
CA MET A 95 -14.02 46.91 15.74
C MET A 95 -13.08 47.90 15.05
N GLN A 96 -12.21 48.57 15.80
CA GLN A 96 -11.32 49.61 15.28
C GLN A 96 -9.94 49.03 14.93
N ALA A 97 -9.56 49.04 13.65
CA ALA A 97 -8.25 48.62 13.16
C ALA A 97 -7.34 49.83 12.89
N PHE A 98 -6.22 49.92 13.63
CA PHE A 98 -5.27 51.04 13.55
C PHE A 98 -4.05 50.69 12.71
N GLU A 99 -3.62 49.43 12.77
CA GLU A 99 -2.46 48.90 12.07
C GLU A 99 -2.85 47.77 11.10
N PRO A 100 -2.03 47.48 10.08
CA PRO A 100 -2.32 46.38 9.15
C PRO A 100 -2.55 45.03 9.84
N ILE A 101 -1.85 44.77 10.94
CA ILE A 101 -2.00 43.52 11.72
C ILE A 101 -3.38 43.42 12.41
N ASP A 102 -4.03 44.55 12.66
CA ASP A 102 -5.34 44.56 13.32
C ASP A 102 -6.43 43.99 12.41
N PHE A 103 -6.27 44.04 11.09
CA PHE A 103 -7.21 43.40 10.16
C PHE A 103 -7.22 41.88 10.33
N GLU A 104 -6.05 41.26 10.42
CA GLU A 104 -5.91 39.81 10.64
C GLU A 104 -6.35 39.40 12.06
N LYS A 105 -6.07 40.26 13.05
CA LYS A 105 -6.44 40.00 14.46
C LYS A 105 -7.93 40.22 14.72
N LEU A 106 -8.56 41.26 14.19
CA LEU A 106 -9.94 41.61 14.53
C LEU A 106 -10.93 40.97 13.56
N SER A 107 -10.58 40.92 12.29
CA SER A 107 -11.48 40.47 11.22
C SER A 107 -10.77 39.58 10.20
N PRO A 108 -10.20 38.43 10.61
CA PRO A 108 -9.60 37.50 9.67
C PRO A 108 -10.62 37.12 8.60
N GLU A 109 -10.23 37.27 7.32
CA GLU A 109 -11.11 37.06 6.16
C GLU A 109 -12.42 37.89 6.15
N GLY A 110 -12.46 39.00 6.89
CA GLY A 110 -13.64 39.85 7.02
C GLY A 110 -14.73 39.24 7.93
N ARG A 111 -14.34 38.47 8.95
CA ARG A 111 -15.23 37.84 9.94
C ARG A 111 -14.70 38.04 11.35
N CYS A 112 -15.59 38.19 12.33
CA CYS A 112 -15.16 38.32 13.73
C CYS A 112 -14.56 37.01 14.28
N GLN A 113 -13.86 37.12 15.40
CA GLN A 113 -13.26 35.96 16.07
C GLN A 113 -14.22 35.17 16.97
N LEU A 114 -15.49 35.56 17.05
CA LEU A 114 -16.47 34.84 17.87
C LEU A 114 -16.71 33.42 17.30
N PRO A 115 -17.03 32.42 18.15
CA PRO A 115 -17.37 31.09 17.69
C PRO A 115 -18.50 31.08 16.66
N CYS A 116 -18.41 30.19 15.67
CA CYS A 116 -19.52 29.89 14.78
C CYS A 116 -20.72 29.35 15.58
N ASP A 117 -21.93 29.84 15.33
CA ASP A 117 -23.17 29.36 15.93
C ASP A 117 -23.89 28.30 15.11
N GLN A 118 -23.49 28.11 13.86
CA GLN A 118 -24.12 27.16 12.96
C GLN A 118 -23.73 25.72 13.27
N ARG A 119 -24.63 24.79 12.94
CA ARG A 119 -24.41 23.34 13.01
C ARG A 119 -24.08 22.80 11.62
N LEU A 120 -23.16 21.85 11.58
CA LEU A 120 -22.78 21.16 10.35
C LEU A 120 -23.94 20.30 9.85
N THR A 121 -24.28 20.41 8.56
CA THR A 121 -25.45 19.74 7.97
C THR A 121 -25.35 18.21 8.02
N GLU A 122 -24.16 17.65 7.78
CA GLU A 122 -23.96 16.20 7.64
C GLU A 122 -24.05 15.43 8.97
N CYS A 123 -23.76 16.08 10.09
CA CYS A 123 -23.70 15.41 11.39
C CYS A 123 -24.47 16.10 12.51
N GLY A 124 -24.96 17.32 12.30
CA GLY A 124 -25.68 18.11 13.31
C GLY A 124 -24.83 18.64 14.45
N HIS A 125 -23.53 18.33 14.51
CA HIS A 125 -22.62 18.90 15.50
C HIS A 125 -22.46 20.41 15.33
N ARG A 126 -22.25 21.13 16.43
CA ARG A 126 -21.91 22.56 16.39
C ARG A 126 -20.56 22.73 15.70
N CYS A 127 -20.44 23.70 14.80
CA CYS A 127 -19.15 24.05 14.23
C CYS A 127 -18.21 24.55 15.34
N GLN A 128 -16.96 24.10 15.30
CA GLN A 128 -15.93 24.46 16.28
C GLN A 128 -14.96 25.53 15.75
N ALA A 129 -15.19 26.03 14.54
CA ALA A 129 -14.45 27.16 14.00
C ALA A 129 -14.96 28.48 14.59
N ASN A 130 -14.14 29.52 14.44
CA ASN A 130 -14.60 30.90 14.59
C ASN A 130 -15.54 31.29 13.43
N CYS A 131 -16.14 32.47 13.51
CA CYS A 131 -16.98 33.00 12.44
C CYS A 131 -16.19 33.03 11.12
N HIS A 132 -16.82 32.52 10.07
CA HIS A 132 -16.22 32.27 8.76
C HIS A 132 -17.29 32.42 7.68
N SER A 133 -16.91 32.38 6.40
CA SER A 133 -17.87 32.40 5.29
C SER A 133 -18.68 31.10 5.17
N GLU A 134 -19.87 31.19 4.56
CA GLU A 134 -20.72 30.03 4.26
C GLU A 134 -19.99 28.96 3.42
N ASN A 135 -19.12 29.39 2.50
CA ASN A 135 -18.34 28.48 1.67
C ASN A 135 -17.34 27.66 2.51
N LEU A 136 -16.68 28.30 3.49
CA LEU A 136 -15.79 27.61 4.42
C LEU A 136 -16.58 26.70 5.36
N HIS A 137 -17.78 27.11 5.77
CA HIS A 137 -18.64 26.28 6.60
C HIS A 137 -19.01 24.95 5.93
N ARG A 138 -19.34 24.98 4.63
CA ARG A 138 -19.74 23.79 3.86
C ARG A 138 -18.63 22.74 3.73
N ILE A 139 -17.38 23.17 3.73
CA ILE A 139 -16.22 22.27 3.61
C ILE A 139 -15.58 21.95 4.96
N PHE A 140 -16.10 22.50 6.06
CA PHE A 140 -15.54 22.29 7.39
C PHE A 140 -15.74 20.84 7.84
N GLU A 141 -14.64 20.13 8.06
CA GLU A 141 -14.67 18.75 8.54
C GLU A 141 -14.89 18.72 10.06
N CYS A 142 -15.88 17.96 10.52
CA CYS A 142 -16.20 17.85 11.94
C CYS A 142 -15.10 17.10 12.70
N PRO A 143 -14.39 17.75 13.65
CA PRO A 143 -13.32 17.10 14.41
C PRO A 143 -13.85 16.21 15.55
N GLN A 144 -15.16 16.20 15.81
CA GLN A 144 -15.77 15.41 16.88
C GLN A 144 -15.87 13.93 16.50
N PRO A 145 -15.76 13.01 17.47
CA PRO A 145 -15.92 11.58 17.21
C PRO A 145 -17.30 11.28 16.64
N CYS A 146 -17.36 10.28 15.75
CA CYS A 146 -18.61 9.94 15.10
C CYS A 146 -19.53 9.16 16.06
N GLN A 147 -20.66 9.76 16.44
CA GLN A 147 -21.64 9.16 17.33
C GLN A 147 -22.75 8.37 16.60
N ARG A 148 -22.63 8.19 15.28
CA ARG A 148 -23.61 7.43 14.47
C ARG A 148 -23.50 5.94 14.75
N LEU A 149 -24.62 5.24 14.59
CA LEU A 149 -24.70 3.79 14.65
C LEU A 149 -24.75 3.21 13.23
N HIS A 150 -24.00 2.14 12.97
CA HIS A 150 -24.05 1.42 11.71
C HIS A 150 -25.35 0.61 11.60
N SER A 151 -26.08 0.73 10.49
CA SER A 151 -27.22 -0.14 10.17
C SER A 151 -26.76 -1.33 9.32
N PRO A 152 -27.26 -2.57 9.53
CA PRO A 152 -28.28 -3.00 10.50
C PRO A 152 -27.72 -3.45 11.87
N CYS A 153 -26.40 -3.46 12.08
CA CYS A 153 -25.80 -4.04 13.29
C CYS A 153 -25.91 -3.16 14.56
N ASN A 154 -26.34 -1.91 14.44
CA ASN A 154 -26.46 -0.90 15.49
C ASN A 154 -25.19 -0.64 16.33
N HIS A 155 -24.03 -1.01 15.80
CA HIS A 155 -22.75 -0.75 16.45
C HIS A 155 -22.34 0.72 16.32
N SER A 156 -21.76 1.28 17.38
CA SER A 156 -21.19 2.63 17.36
C SER A 156 -20.03 2.74 16.38
N CYS A 157 -20.00 3.82 15.60
CA CYS A 157 -18.91 4.09 14.68
C CYS A 157 -17.60 4.35 15.46
N GLN A 158 -16.51 3.70 15.06
CA GLN A 158 -15.20 3.82 15.72
C GLN A 158 -14.34 4.98 15.15
N LYS A 159 -14.90 5.83 14.28
CA LYS A 159 -14.17 6.96 13.68
C LYS A 159 -14.01 8.11 14.67
N GLN A 160 -12.79 8.61 14.78
CA GLN A 160 -12.42 9.74 15.64
C GLN A 160 -12.90 11.10 15.12
N THR A 161 -13.29 11.17 13.85
CA THR A 161 -13.88 12.36 13.23
C THR A 161 -15.20 12.03 12.57
N CYS A 162 -16.12 12.99 12.57
CA CYS A 162 -17.44 12.89 11.99
C CYS A 162 -17.50 13.63 10.64
N GLY A 163 -18.64 13.59 9.95
CA GLY A 163 -18.87 14.34 8.72
C GLY A 163 -18.56 13.57 7.42
N LYS A 164 -17.67 12.57 7.44
CA LYS A 164 -17.49 11.64 6.31
C LYS A 164 -18.40 10.42 6.46
N ASP A 165 -18.73 9.73 5.38
CA ASP A 165 -19.47 8.47 5.45
C ASP A 165 -18.81 7.48 6.43
N CYS A 166 -19.60 6.77 7.23
CA CYS A 166 -19.08 5.85 8.25
C CYS A 166 -18.37 4.64 7.64
N GLY A 167 -18.69 4.28 6.40
CA GLY A 167 -18.23 3.04 5.77
C GLY A 167 -18.82 1.79 6.43
N PRO A 168 -18.26 0.60 6.13
CA PRO A 168 -18.69 -0.64 6.77
C PRO A 168 -18.32 -0.69 8.26
N CYS A 169 -19.09 -1.45 9.04
CA CYS A 169 -18.81 -1.66 10.45
C CYS A 169 -17.55 -2.55 10.63
N MET A 170 -16.54 -2.01 11.31
CA MET A 170 -15.24 -2.67 11.53
C MET A 170 -15.11 -3.35 12.90
N ILE A 171 -16.20 -3.41 13.69
CA ILE A 171 -16.19 -4.10 14.98
C ILE A 171 -15.91 -5.59 14.76
N ARG A 172 -14.97 -6.14 15.53
CA ARG A 172 -14.60 -7.55 15.48
C ARG A 172 -15.57 -8.37 16.32
N GLN A 173 -16.08 -9.44 15.73
CA GLN A 173 -17.02 -10.38 16.36
C GLN A 173 -16.37 -11.76 16.51
N ASN A 174 -16.70 -12.41 17.62
CA ASN A 174 -16.22 -13.75 17.96
C ASN A 174 -17.38 -14.75 17.90
N ASN A 175 -17.05 -16.05 17.81
CA ASN A 175 -18.00 -17.15 17.75
C ASN A 175 -19.00 -17.09 16.56
N ILE A 176 -18.55 -16.62 15.40
CA ILE A 176 -19.39 -16.57 14.19
C ILE A 176 -19.52 -17.97 13.60
N ARG A 177 -20.74 -18.54 13.66
CA ARG A 177 -21.05 -19.86 13.09
C ARG A 177 -21.06 -19.81 11.57
N LEU A 178 -20.10 -20.50 10.95
CA LEU A 178 -19.96 -20.62 9.49
C LEU A 178 -20.88 -21.72 8.92
N PRO A 179 -21.13 -21.73 7.59
CA PRO A 179 -21.94 -22.77 6.94
C PRO A 179 -21.39 -24.19 7.15
N CYS A 180 -20.07 -24.33 7.29
CA CYS A 180 -19.38 -25.58 7.58
C CYS A 180 -19.49 -26.04 9.06
N THR A 181 -20.46 -25.54 9.83
CA THR A 181 -20.75 -25.81 11.25
C THR A 181 -19.74 -25.31 12.28
N TYR A 182 -18.50 -25.05 11.87
CA TYR A 182 -17.46 -24.47 12.71
C TYR A 182 -17.71 -22.99 13.02
N SER A 183 -17.17 -22.53 14.15
CA SER A 183 -17.19 -21.12 14.53
C SER A 183 -15.85 -20.45 14.24
N LYS A 184 -15.86 -19.16 13.89
CA LYS A 184 -14.67 -18.36 13.66
C LYS A 184 -14.69 -17.10 14.51
N ASP A 185 -13.55 -16.81 15.13
CA ASP A 185 -13.32 -15.58 15.88
C ASP A 185 -12.71 -14.48 15.00
N ASP A 186 -12.66 -13.26 15.52
CA ASP A 186 -11.97 -12.13 14.91
C ASP A 186 -12.51 -11.72 13.52
N VAL A 187 -13.81 -11.94 13.28
CA VAL A 187 -14.48 -11.61 12.01
C VAL A 187 -15.00 -10.18 12.05
N LEU A 188 -14.77 -9.39 11.00
CA LEU A 188 -15.32 -8.03 10.92
C LEU A 188 -16.85 -8.07 10.77
N CYS A 189 -17.56 -7.24 11.53
CA CYS A 189 -19.02 -7.21 11.57
C CYS A 189 -19.66 -7.09 10.17
N HIS A 190 -19.10 -6.28 9.26
CA HIS A 190 -19.67 -6.17 7.92
C HIS A 190 -19.55 -7.48 7.10
N GLN A 191 -18.59 -8.36 7.42
CA GLN A 191 -18.40 -9.65 6.75
C GLN A 191 -19.45 -10.67 7.20
N THR A 192 -20.00 -10.54 8.41
CA THR A 192 -21.00 -11.48 8.94
C THR A 192 -22.32 -11.45 8.16
N LEU A 193 -22.55 -10.41 7.34
CA LEU A 193 -23.68 -10.33 6.42
C LEU A 193 -23.61 -11.38 5.30
N ASN A 194 -22.42 -11.91 5.00
CA ASN A 194 -22.24 -12.96 3.99
C ASN A 194 -21.23 -14.01 4.49
N LEU A 195 -21.74 -14.95 5.28
CA LEU A 195 -20.95 -16.01 5.91
C LEU A 195 -20.27 -16.96 4.89
N SER A 196 -20.82 -17.11 3.69
CA SER A 196 -20.25 -17.98 2.65
C SER A 196 -18.94 -17.46 2.07
N ARG A 197 -18.63 -16.17 2.23
CA ARG A 197 -17.35 -15.58 1.81
C ARG A 197 -16.25 -15.70 2.87
N ILE A 198 -16.57 -16.23 4.05
CA ILE A 198 -15.63 -16.32 5.16
C ILE A 198 -14.95 -17.70 5.12
N ASP A 199 -13.64 -17.69 4.87
CA ASP A 199 -12.84 -18.91 4.87
C ASP A 199 -12.73 -19.53 6.27
N CYS A 200 -13.07 -20.81 6.36
CA CYS A 200 -12.88 -21.63 7.54
C CYS A 200 -11.49 -22.28 7.53
N SER A 201 -10.68 -21.94 8.53
CA SER A 201 -9.30 -22.44 8.70
C SER A 201 -9.21 -23.71 9.55
N VAL A 202 -10.33 -24.23 10.06
CA VAL A 202 -10.34 -25.46 10.86
C VAL A 202 -9.78 -26.62 10.02
N PRO A 203 -8.74 -27.33 10.50
CA PRO A 203 -8.19 -28.47 9.80
C PRO A 203 -9.21 -29.61 9.78
N VAL A 204 -9.49 -30.13 8.60
CA VAL A 204 -10.41 -31.27 8.40
C VAL A 204 -9.77 -32.30 7.48
N GLN A 205 -10.11 -33.57 7.71
CA GLN A 205 -9.69 -34.64 6.82
C GLN A 205 -10.59 -34.66 5.59
N LYS A 206 -9.98 -34.58 4.41
CA LYS A 206 -10.68 -34.69 3.14
C LYS A 206 -10.01 -35.74 2.26
N GLN A 207 -10.82 -36.52 1.55
CA GLN A 207 -10.37 -37.49 0.56
C GLN A 207 -10.28 -36.82 -0.82
N LEU A 208 -9.12 -36.93 -1.47
CA LEU A 208 -8.94 -36.40 -2.81
C LEU A 208 -9.67 -37.28 -3.84
N PRO A 209 -10.49 -36.70 -4.74
CA PRO A 209 -11.30 -37.46 -5.69
C PRO A 209 -10.43 -38.25 -6.68
N ASP A 210 -9.27 -37.69 -7.07
CA ASP A 210 -8.44 -38.27 -8.13
C ASP A 210 -7.55 -39.42 -7.66
N CYS A 211 -7.17 -39.48 -6.38
CA CYS A 211 -6.20 -40.46 -5.89
C CYS A 211 -6.59 -41.13 -4.56
N ASN A 212 -7.77 -40.80 -4.02
CA ASN A 212 -8.32 -41.36 -2.77
C ASN A 212 -7.44 -41.18 -1.52
N HIS A 213 -6.39 -40.37 -1.58
CA HIS A 213 -5.60 -40.05 -0.39
C HIS A 213 -6.39 -39.13 0.54
N ILE A 214 -6.37 -39.46 1.83
CA ILE A 214 -6.90 -38.62 2.89
C ILE A 214 -5.81 -37.68 3.35
N ILE A 215 -6.08 -36.38 3.30
CA ILE A 215 -5.16 -35.32 3.73
C ILE A 215 -5.86 -34.38 4.70
N GLU A 216 -5.07 -33.73 5.54
CA GLU A 216 -5.55 -32.68 6.43
C GLU A 216 -5.39 -31.32 5.74
N VAL A 217 -6.51 -30.61 5.53
CA VAL A 217 -6.54 -29.31 4.87
C VAL A 217 -7.56 -28.39 5.55
N PRO A 218 -7.43 -27.06 5.41
CA PRO A 218 -8.46 -26.12 5.88
C PRO A 218 -9.84 -26.45 5.30
N CYS A 219 -10.89 -26.32 6.11
CA CYS A 219 -12.25 -26.64 5.71
C CYS A 219 -12.71 -25.88 4.45
N SER A 220 -12.37 -24.61 4.28
CA SER A 220 -12.74 -23.85 3.07
C SER A 220 -11.89 -24.17 1.84
N ARG A 221 -10.83 -24.97 1.98
CA ARG A 221 -9.99 -25.34 0.84
C ARG A 221 -10.78 -26.20 -0.14
N ASP A 222 -11.05 -25.64 -1.31
CA ASP A 222 -11.56 -26.38 -2.44
C ASP A 222 -10.45 -27.29 -3.00
N MET A 223 -10.77 -28.57 -3.18
CA MET A 223 -9.85 -29.58 -3.72
C MET A 223 -10.12 -29.87 -5.20
N ALA A 224 -11.26 -29.43 -5.74
CA ALA A 224 -11.58 -29.57 -7.14
C ALA A 224 -10.95 -28.45 -7.99
N SER A 225 -10.53 -27.35 -7.36
CA SER A 225 -9.85 -26.26 -8.05
C SER A 225 -8.37 -26.58 -8.33
N SER A 226 -7.99 -26.47 -9.61
CA SER A 226 -6.59 -26.42 -10.02
C SER A 226 -5.94 -25.19 -9.39
N PRO A 227 -4.75 -25.28 -8.76
CA PRO A 227 -3.70 -26.28 -8.96
C PRO A 227 -3.47 -27.23 -7.76
N PHE A 228 -4.53 -27.71 -7.08
CA PHE A 228 -4.31 -28.60 -5.94
C PHE A 228 -3.66 -29.94 -6.36
N SER A 229 -2.48 -30.25 -5.83
CA SER A 229 -1.75 -31.49 -6.10
C SER A 229 -1.56 -32.30 -4.83
N CYS A 230 -1.84 -33.60 -4.87
CA CYS A 230 -1.70 -34.49 -3.70
C CYS A 230 -0.26 -34.50 -3.16
N PRO A 231 -0.03 -34.09 -1.90
CA PRO A 231 1.31 -34.05 -1.29
C PRO A 231 1.79 -35.41 -0.78
N THR A 232 0.94 -36.44 -0.75
CA THR A 232 1.27 -37.76 -0.22
C THR A 232 2.44 -38.37 -0.99
N ALA A 233 3.46 -38.87 -0.30
CA ALA A 233 4.64 -39.48 -0.91
C ALA A 233 4.27 -40.68 -1.80
N CYS A 234 4.83 -40.76 -3.01
CA CYS A 234 4.63 -41.90 -3.90
C CYS A 234 5.41 -43.11 -3.37
N ARG A 235 4.70 -44.17 -2.99
CA ARG A 235 5.29 -45.39 -2.40
C ARG A 235 5.58 -46.50 -3.40
N ILE A 236 5.43 -46.24 -4.70
CA ILE A 236 5.70 -47.21 -5.77
C ILE A 236 7.21 -47.43 -5.91
N ASP A 237 7.61 -48.70 -5.98
CA ASP A 237 8.96 -49.11 -6.32
C ASP A 237 9.16 -49.00 -7.84
N LEU A 238 10.18 -48.25 -8.25
CA LEU A 238 10.57 -48.10 -9.64
C LEU A 238 11.20 -49.41 -10.16
N ALA A 239 11.31 -49.57 -11.47
CA ALA A 239 11.94 -50.75 -12.09
C ALA A 239 13.38 -51.03 -11.60
N CYS A 240 14.06 -50.02 -11.05
CA CYS A 240 15.36 -50.18 -10.41
C CYS A 240 15.33 -50.76 -8.98
N GLY A 241 14.15 -51.01 -8.42
CA GLY A 241 13.95 -51.49 -7.04
C GLY A 241 14.01 -50.39 -5.97
N HIS A 242 14.11 -49.12 -6.36
CA HIS A 242 14.06 -47.98 -5.42
C HIS A 242 12.68 -47.36 -5.37
N ARG A 243 12.28 -46.88 -4.19
CA ARG A 243 11.05 -46.09 -3.99
C ARG A 243 11.10 -44.77 -4.78
N CYS A 244 9.99 -44.43 -5.41
CA CYS A 244 9.81 -43.15 -6.09
C CYS A 244 10.05 -41.96 -5.15
N PRO A 245 10.84 -40.94 -5.55
CA PRO A 245 11.11 -39.78 -4.70
C PRO A 245 10.02 -38.70 -4.76
N GLY A 246 9.07 -38.79 -5.70
CA GLY A 246 8.02 -37.80 -5.90
C GLY A 246 6.78 -37.98 -4.99
N THR A 247 5.82 -37.07 -5.14
CA THR A 247 4.49 -37.18 -4.51
C THR A 247 3.45 -37.77 -5.48
N CYS A 248 2.32 -38.22 -4.94
CA CYS A 248 1.20 -38.72 -5.72
C CYS A 248 0.74 -37.70 -6.76
N GLY A 249 0.58 -36.42 -6.40
CA GLY A 249 0.16 -35.37 -7.35
C GLY A 249 1.19 -35.03 -8.43
N GLN A 250 2.47 -35.35 -8.21
CA GLN A 250 3.50 -35.22 -9.26
C GLN A 250 3.51 -36.39 -10.22
N CYS A 251 3.24 -37.60 -9.69
CA CYS A 251 3.28 -38.85 -10.44
C CYS A 251 1.98 -39.13 -11.20
N TYR A 252 0.85 -38.73 -10.63
CA TYR A 252 -0.48 -38.90 -11.20
C TYR A 252 -0.92 -37.58 -11.82
N ARG A 253 -1.19 -37.59 -13.13
CA ARG A 253 -1.72 -36.44 -13.88
C ARG A 253 -2.84 -36.92 -14.78
N LYS A 254 -3.73 -36.03 -15.19
CA LYS A 254 -4.69 -36.31 -16.26
C LYS A 254 -4.14 -35.73 -17.57
N ASP A 255 -4.31 -36.45 -18.67
CA ASP A 255 -3.98 -35.94 -20.00
C ASP A 255 -5.06 -35.00 -20.56
N ALA A 256 -4.89 -34.54 -21.81
CA ALA A 256 -5.85 -33.65 -22.47
C ALA A 256 -7.27 -34.25 -22.65
N ASN A 257 -7.41 -35.58 -22.51
CA ASN A 257 -8.68 -36.30 -22.61
C ASN A 257 -9.19 -36.74 -21.23
N ASP A 258 -8.67 -36.16 -20.15
CA ASP A 258 -9.01 -36.46 -18.76
C ASP A 258 -8.68 -37.91 -18.34
N GLN A 259 -7.82 -38.60 -19.09
CA GLN A 259 -7.38 -39.96 -18.77
C GLN A 259 -6.22 -39.94 -17.78
N PRO A 260 -6.20 -40.88 -16.81
CA PRO A 260 -5.13 -40.96 -15.82
C PRO A 260 -3.81 -41.41 -16.45
N VAL A 261 -2.83 -40.50 -16.48
CA VAL A 261 -1.45 -40.78 -16.89
C VAL A 261 -0.56 -40.78 -15.65
N VAL A 262 0.01 -41.94 -15.36
CA VAL A 262 0.95 -42.12 -14.26
C VAL A 262 2.38 -42.11 -14.81
N LYS A 263 3.15 -41.08 -14.45
CA LYS A 263 4.57 -40.97 -14.77
C LYS A 263 5.37 -40.64 -13.53
N HIS A 264 6.11 -41.62 -13.03
CA HIS A 264 6.96 -41.45 -11.85
C HIS A 264 8.20 -40.60 -12.13
N ALA A 265 8.72 -39.97 -11.08
CA ALA A 265 9.98 -39.24 -11.13
C ALA A 265 11.18 -40.19 -11.29
N SER A 266 12.22 -39.71 -11.98
CA SER A 266 13.48 -40.46 -12.13
C SER A 266 14.13 -40.75 -10.78
N CYS A 267 14.71 -41.93 -10.64
CA CYS A 267 15.37 -42.33 -9.41
C CYS A 267 16.63 -41.49 -9.15
N THR A 268 16.72 -40.89 -7.95
CA THR A 268 17.89 -40.11 -7.51
C THR A 268 18.72 -40.84 -6.45
N LYS A 269 18.34 -42.07 -6.06
CA LYS A 269 19.07 -42.88 -5.08
C LYS A 269 20.37 -43.43 -5.67
N VAL A 270 21.33 -43.74 -4.81
CA VAL A 270 22.60 -44.40 -5.19
C VAL A 270 22.32 -45.87 -5.51
N CYS A 271 22.88 -46.39 -6.62
CA CYS A 271 22.55 -47.72 -7.15
C CYS A 271 22.88 -48.88 -6.19
N SER A 272 24.06 -48.87 -5.55
CA SER A 272 24.52 -49.87 -4.59
C SER A 272 24.53 -51.34 -5.06
N ARG A 273 24.28 -51.62 -6.35
CA ARG A 273 24.38 -52.96 -6.95
C ARG A 273 25.85 -53.35 -7.18
N ARG A 274 26.16 -54.65 -7.09
CA ARG A 274 27.48 -55.20 -7.48
C ARG A 274 27.63 -55.15 -9.00
N LEU A 275 28.81 -54.78 -9.49
CA LEU A 275 29.12 -54.80 -10.92
C LEU A 275 29.34 -56.26 -11.38
N GLY A 276 28.82 -56.64 -12.54
CA GLY A 276 28.92 -58.04 -13.02
C GLY A 276 30.35 -58.46 -13.41
N THR A 277 31.20 -57.50 -13.79
CA THR A 277 32.56 -57.74 -14.30
C THR A 277 33.66 -57.55 -13.26
N CYS A 278 33.33 -57.11 -12.04
CA CYS A 278 34.29 -56.95 -10.94
C CYS A 278 33.59 -56.93 -9.57
N ASN A 279 34.33 -57.17 -8.48
CA ASN A 279 33.75 -57.21 -7.13
C ASN A 279 33.37 -55.84 -6.52
N HIS A 280 33.41 -54.76 -7.31
CA HIS A 280 33.09 -53.41 -6.84
C HIS A 280 31.57 -53.15 -6.77
N ILE A 281 31.18 -52.29 -5.83
CA ILE A 281 29.80 -51.81 -5.66
C ILE A 281 29.61 -50.50 -6.44
N CYS A 282 28.53 -50.38 -7.20
CA CYS A 282 28.19 -49.18 -7.94
C CYS A 282 27.75 -48.06 -7.00
N ARG A 283 28.50 -46.95 -6.97
CA ARG A 283 28.21 -45.75 -6.16
C ARG A 283 27.61 -44.58 -6.95
N ARG A 284 27.21 -44.81 -8.20
CA ARG A 284 26.58 -43.79 -9.04
C ARG A 284 25.10 -43.63 -8.70
N VAL A 285 24.53 -42.49 -9.12
CA VAL A 285 23.08 -42.32 -9.17
C VAL A 285 22.46 -43.47 -9.97
N CYS A 286 21.29 -43.92 -9.53
CA CYS A 286 20.57 -45.00 -10.14
C CYS A 286 20.32 -44.71 -11.63
N HIS A 287 20.69 -45.67 -12.47
CA HIS A 287 20.64 -45.60 -13.93
C HIS A 287 19.62 -46.61 -14.47
N ASN A 288 18.53 -46.83 -13.73
CA ASN A 288 17.40 -47.67 -14.12
C ASN A 288 17.74 -49.10 -14.58
N GLY A 289 18.85 -49.66 -14.08
CA GLY A 289 19.29 -51.01 -14.46
C GLY A 289 19.97 -51.13 -15.82
N ALA A 290 20.27 -50.01 -16.49
CA ALA A 290 21.00 -50.04 -17.75
C ALA A 290 22.48 -50.45 -17.52
N GLU A 291 22.98 -51.43 -18.28
CA GLU A 291 24.33 -52.00 -18.15
C GLU A 291 25.46 -51.08 -18.66
N TYR A 292 25.40 -49.79 -18.37
CA TYR A 292 26.41 -48.83 -18.83
C TYR A 292 27.25 -48.35 -17.66
N GLY A 293 28.36 -49.03 -17.40
CA GLY A 293 29.30 -48.53 -16.41
C GLY A 293 30.57 -49.32 -16.28
N PHE A 294 31.58 -48.93 -17.05
CA PHE A 294 32.97 -49.17 -16.69
C PHE A 294 33.21 -48.84 -15.20
N CYS A 295 33.94 -49.71 -14.49
CA CYS A 295 34.27 -49.48 -13.10
C CYS A 295 35.45 -48.51 -12.97
N PHE A 296 35.24 -47.35 -12.34
CA PHE A 296 36.28 -46.34 -12.09
C PHE A 296 36.91 -46.43 -10.69
N SER A 297 36.56 -47.45 -9.91
CA SER A 297 37.26 -47.78 -8.67
C SER A 297 38.72 -48.16 -8.98
N ALA A 298 39.61 -48.02 -7.99
CA ALA A 298 40.98 -48.49 -8.12
C ALA A 298 40.99 -50.00 -8.33
N CYS A 299 41.86 -50.51 -9.20
CA CYS A 299 41.93 -51.94 -9.46
C CYS A 299 42.38 -52.71 -8.19
N GLU A 300 41.72 -53.84 -7.93
CA GLU A 300 42.02 -54.70 -6.77
C GLU A 300 43.12 -55.73 -7.08
N VAL A 301 43.47 -55.91 -8.37
CA VAL A 301 44.49 -56.85 -8.84
C VAL A 301 45.86 -56.48 -8.26
N ARG A 302 46.48 -57.47 -7.60
CA ARG A 302 47.80 -57.37 -6.97
C ARG A 302 48.48 -58.73 -7.01
N CYS A 303 49.81 -58.72 -7.02
CA CYS A 303 50.63 -59.88 -6.72
C CYS A 303 51.52 -59.57 -5.51
N SER A 304 52.43 -60.48 -5.16
CA SER A 304 53.45 -60.27 -4.12
C SER A 304 54.47 -59.19 -4.47
N HIS A 305 54.62 -58.84 -5.74
CA HIS A 305 55.63 -57.88 -6.23
C HIS A 305 55.06 -56.48 -6.43
N SER A 306 53.82 -56.36 -6.91
CA SER A 306 53.23 -55.05 -7.21
C SER A 306 51.71 -55.06 -7.10
N ARG A 307 51.15 -53.86 -6.92
CA ARG A 307 49.72 -53.60 -6.93
C ARG A 307 49.38 -52.75 -8.15
N CYS A 308 48.31 -53.10 -8.85
CA CYS A 308 47.83 -52.31 -9.97
C CYS A 308 47.44 -50.88 -9.51
N THR A 309 47.98 -49.87 -10.18
CA THR A 309 47.67 -48.44 -9.94
C THR A 309 46.57 -47.91 -10.86
N LEU A 310 46.12 -48.72 -11.83
CA LEU A 310 45.12 -48.35 -12.82
C LEU A 310 43.68 -48.44 -12.26
N ARG A 311 42.73 -47.85 -13.00
CA ARG A 311 41.30 -48.00 -12.73
C ARG A 311 40.83 -49.38 -13.17
N CYS A 312 39.80 -49.92 -12.50
CA CYS A 312 39.32 -51.28 -12.72
C CYS A 312 38.86 -51.56 -14.17
N HIS A 313 38.42 -50.55 -14.91
CA HIS A 313 38.05 -50.70 -16.33
C HIS A 313 39.24 -50.76 -17.28
N GLN A 314 40.45 -50.45 -16.81
CA GLN A 314 41.66 -50.46 -17.62
C GLN A 314 42.30 -51.85 -17.53
N SER A 315 42.73 -52.37 -18.68
CA SER A 315 43.44 -53.65 -18.75
C SER A 315 44.72 -53.61 -17.93
N CYS A 316 44.85 -54.54 -16.98
CA CYS A 316 46.05 -54.64 -16.17
C CYS A 316 47.18 -55.27 -16.98
N ALA A 317 48.37 -54.67 -16.93
CA ALA A 317 49.56 -55.32 -17.45
C ALA A 317 49.93 -56.52 -16.55
N PRO A 318 50.27 -57.69 -17.13
CA PRO A 318 50.75 -58.82 -16.35
C PRO A 318 52.10 -58.50 -15.68
N CYS A 319 52.32 -59.02 -14.47
CA CYS A 319 53.61 -58.90 -13.79
C CYS A 319 54.65 -59.77 -14.51
N ILE A 320 55.77 -59.18 -14.91
CA ILE A 320 56.87 -59.86 -15.61
C ILE A 320 58.02 -60.28 -14.67
N GLU A 321 57.90 -59.99 -13.37
CA GLU A 321 58.91 -60.37 -12.38
C GLU A 321 58.83 -61.85 -12.01
N ARG A 322 59.99 -62.50 -11.83
CA ARG A 322 60.07 -63.93 -11.51
C ARG A 322 59.59 -64.19 -10.08
N CYS A 323 58.40 -64.79 -9.95
CA CYS A 323 57.89 -65.27 -8.66
C CYS A 323 58.82 -66.34 -8.06
N THR A 324 59.45 -66.04 -6.93
CA THR A 324 60.26 -67.00 -6.16
C THR A 324 59.42 -67.91 -5.25
N GLN A 325 58.12 -67.63 -5.12
CA GLN A 325 57.18 -68.46 -4.35
C GLN A 325 56.05 -68.98 -5.25
N TRP A 326 56.26 -70.15 -5.86
CA TRP A 326 55.15 -70.95 -6.34
C TRP A 326 54.58 -71.72 -5.14
N ARG A 327 53.55 -71.17 -4.49
CA ARG A 327 52.63 -71.99 -3.70
C ARG A 327 51.59 -72.56 -4.66
N THR A 328 51.59 -73.87 -4.79
CA THR A 328 50.56 -74.67 -5.46
C THR A 328 49.18 -74.23 -4.98
N VAL A 329 48.42 -73.55 -5.84
CA VAL A 329 46.99 -73.34 -5.62
C VAL A 329 46.29 -74.48 -6.36
N LYS A 330 45.72 -75.40 -5.57
CA LYS A 330 44.82 -76.44 -6.07
C LYS A 330 43.67 -75.75 -6.81
N LEU A 331 43.62 -75.92 -8.14
CA LEU A 331 42.42 -75.64 -8.93
C LEU A 331 41.38 -76.68 -8.52
N ILE A 332 40.33 -76.27 -7.80
CA ILE A 332 39.12 -77.08 -7.70
C ILE A 332 38.31 -76.76 -8.95
N LEU A 333 38.47 -77.59 -9.99
CA LEU A 333 37.54 -77.69 -11.12
C LEU A 333 36.29 -78.38 -10.61
N TYR A 334 35.18 -77.64 -10.51
CA TYR A 334 33.85 -78.25 -10.40
C TYR A 334 33.36 -78.50 -11.83
N VAL A 335 33.39 -79.77 -12.26
CA VAL A 335 32.70 -80.23 -13.46
C VAL A 335 31.34 -80.74 -13.01
N ALA A 336 30.29 -79.94 -13.20
CA ALA A 336 28.93 -80.46 -13.23
C ALA A 336 28.62 -80.73 -14.71
N ARG A 337 28.73 -82.00 -15.10
CA ARG A 337 28.33 -82.47 -16.43
C ARG A 337 26.93 -83.06 -16.33
N ASP A 338 26.05 -82.45 -17.13
CA ASP A 338 24.87 -82.97 -17.83
C ASP A 338 23.96 -84.00 -17.15
N LEU A 339 22.65 -83.70 -17.17
CA LEU A 339 21.63 -84.68 -17.59
C LEU A 339 20.42 -83.94 -18.17
N TYR A 340 20.07 -84.35 -19.39
CA TYR A 340 18.86 -84.05 -20.17
C TYR A 340 17.53 -84.30 -19.42
N SER A 341 16.47 -83.60 -19.87
CA SER A 341 15.01 -83.88 -19.83
C SER A 341 14.25 -82.60 -19.43
N HIS A 342 13.30 -82.02 -20.18
CA HIS A 342 12.45 -82.44 -21.30
C HIS A 342 12.32 -81.31 -22.33
#